data_AF-A0A351WZV3-F1
#
_entry.id   AF-A0A351WZV3-F1
#
_cell.length_a   1.000
_cell.length_b   1.000
_cell.length_c   1.000
_cell.angle_alpha   90.00
_cell.angle_beta   90.00
_cell.angle_gamma   90.00
#
_symmetry.space_group_name_H-M   'P 1'
#
loop_
_entity.id
_entity.type
_entity.pdbx_description
1 polymer ?
#
loop_
_entity_poly.entity_id
_entity_poly.type
_entity_poly.pdbx_seq_one_letter_code
_entity_poly.pdbx_strand_id
1 'polypeptide(L)'
;MNLKNIIRWILLLAACAAFFGCSGQDSKVGKHGTGKTTGKVLDVDQQITTDSNDQAQPAVAFDNINHQYLSVWTDSRVAGATSIFGRITFGQSLYADGKLRFDNTTSHVLKTGTPAMTYKTADFQISDATYVAPAVHRDQRQPRVAFFPDTVTPANSRYLVVWSDSRYGYSQIFGQFLSADGGYLTKSG
;
A
#
# COMPACT_ATOMS: atom_id res chain seq x y z
N MET A 1 -30.55 38.62 45.98
CA MET A 1 -30.37 38.00 44.65
C MET A 1 -31.63 37.20 44.33
N ASN A 2 -32.36 37.52 43.25
CA ASN A 2 -33.70 36.96 43.01
C ASN A 2 -33.61 35.53 42.43
N LEU A 3 -33.98 34.53 43.22
CA LEU A 3 -33.90 33.10 42.87
C LEU A 3 -34.61 32.77 41.54
N LYS A 4 -35.66 33.52 41.19
CA LYS A 4 -36.39 33.36 39.92
C LYS A 4 -35.57 33.80 38.71
N ASN A 5 -34.68 34.77 38.88
CA ASN A 5 -33.80 35.22 37.80
C ASN A 5 -32.67 34.20 37.58
N ILE A 6 -32.09 33.62 38.65
CA ILE A 6 -31.04 32.61 38.53
C ILE A 6 -31.56 31.34 37.83
N ILE A 7 -32.77 30.89 38.16
CA ILE A 7 -33.40 29.72 37.52
C ILE A 7 -33.69 29.97 36.04
N ARG A 8 -34.08 31.19 35.66
CA ARG A 8 -34.26 31.58 34.25
C ARG A 8 -32.97 31.52 33.44
N TRP A 9 -31.84 31.98 34.01
CA TRP A 9 -30.55 31.95 33.33
C TRP A 9 -29.99 30.53 33.21
N ILE A 10 -30.19 29.67 34.21
CA ILE A 10 -29.77 28.26 34.18
C ILE A 10 -30.58 27.45 33.15
N LEU A 11 -31.90 27.68 33.05
CA LEU A 11 -32.74 27.03 32.04
C LEU A 11 -32.41 27.49 30.60
N LEU A 12 -31.99 28.75 30.41
CA LEU A 12 -31.57 29.25 29.11
C LEU A 12 -30.21 28.66 28.67
N LEU A 13 -29.29 28.47 29.62
CA LEU A 13 -27.98 27.85 29.38
C LEU A 13 -28.07 26.34 29.11
N ALA A 14 -28.99 25.64 29.78
CA ALA A 14 -29.26 24.23 29.52
C ALA A 14 -29.92 23.99 28.14
N ALA A 15 -30.70 24.96 27.64
CA ALA A 15 -31.30 24.89 26.29
C ALA A 15 -30.27 25.14 25.16
N CYS A 16 -29.23 25.95 25.39
CA CYS A 16 -28.18 26.19 24.39
C CYS A 16 -27.18 25.02 24.25
N ALA A 17 -27.02 24.17 25.26
CA ALA A 17 -26.11 23.02 25.21
C ALA A 17 -26.63 21.84 24.36
N ALA A 18 -27.90 21.89 23.90
CA ALA A 18 -28.51 20.84 23.09
C ALA A 18 -28.34 21.03 21.57
N PHE A 19 -27.71 22.12 21.10
CA PHE A 19 -27.61 22.44 19.67
C PHE A 19 -26.20 22.34 19.06
N PHE A 20 -25.23 21.75 19.75
CA PHE A 20 -23.97 21.33 19.14
C PHE A 20 -23.97 19.84 18.76
N GLY A 21 -25.12 19.36 18.27
CA GLY A 21 -25.15 18.18 17.42
C GLY A 21 -24.70 18.62 16.01
N CYS A 22 -23.47 18.30 15.61
CA CYS A 22 -23.07 18.42 14.21
C CYS A 22 -23.85 17.36 13.43
N SER A 23 -25.02 17.76 12.92
CA SER A 23 -25.86 16.98 12.02
C SER A 23 -25.34 17.13 10.59
N GLY A 24 -25.22 16.01 9.90
CA GLY A 24 -24.99 15.95 8.46
C GLY A 24 -25.64 14.68 7.93
N GLN A 25 -26.98 14.66 7.89
CA GLN A 25 -27.72 13.60 7.19
C GLN A 25 -28.82 14.24 6.34
N ASP A 26 -28.41 14.80 5.20
CA ASP A 26 -29.33 15.12 4.13
C ASP A 26 -29.92 13.83 3.57
N SER A 27 -31.23 13.72 3.74
CA SER A 27 -32.00 12.55 3.37
C SER A 27 -32.67 12.76 2.02
N LYS A 28 -31.93 12.83 0.89
CA LYS A 28 -32.46 12.52 -0.46
C LYS A 28 -31.38 12.05 -1.46
N VAL A 29 -31.57 10.79 -1.88
CA VAL A 29 -31.10 10.13 -3.12
C VAL A 29 -29.61 9.83 -3.27
N GLY A 30 -29.29 8.63 -2.83
CA GLY A 30 -28.21 7.79 -3.34
C GLY A 30 -28.18 6.52 -2.51
N LYS A 31 -28.80 5.44 -2.99
CA LYS A 31 -28.58 4.11 -2.41
C LYS A 31 -27.13 3.70 -2.69
N HIS A 32 -26.17 4.27 -1.98
CA HIS A 32 -24.91 3.58 -1.75
C HIS A 32 -25.22 2.53 -0.69
N GLY A 33 -25.35 1.28 -1.14
CA GLY A 33 -25.53 0.16 -0.25
C GLY A 33 -24.42 0.18 0.79
N THR A 34 -24.76 0.55 2.03
CA THR A 34 -23.88 0.43 3.19
C THR A 34 -23.81 -1.03 3.66
N GLY A 35 -23.68 -1.94 2.70
CA GLY A 35 -23.16 -3.27 2.99
C GLY A 35 -21.69 -3.08 3.26
N LYS A 36 -21.31 -2.90 4.53
CA LYS A 36 -19.94 -3.23 4.94
C LYS A 36 -19.73 -4.67 4.52
N THR A 37 -18.99 -4.88 3.43
CA THR A 37 -18.51 -6.21 3.08
C THR A 37 -17.62 -6.62 4.24
N THR A 38 -18.09 -7.59 5.04
CA THR A 38 -17.24 -8.22 6.04
C THR A 38 -16.04 -8.77 5.28
N GLY A 39 -14.83 -8.49 5.77
CA GLY A 39 -13.61 -9.03 5.18
C GLY A 39 -13.76 -10.55 5.05
N LYS A 40 -13.41 -11.09 3.89
CA LYS A 40 -13.47 -12.53 3.67
C LYS A 40 -12.40 -13.20 4.55
N VAL A 41 -12.83 -14.08 5.45
CA VAL A 41 -11.90 -14.97 6.15
C VAL A 41 -11.32 -15.94 5.14
N LEU A 42 -9.99 -16.04 5.10
CA LEU A 42 -9.31 -17.00 4.24
C LEU A 42 -9.24 -18.35 4.94
N ASP A 43 -9.51 -19.44 4.19
CA ASP A 43 -9.33 -20.81 4.69
C ASP A 43 -7.85 -21.21 4.76
N VAL A 44 -6.99 -20.48 4.03
CA VAL A 44 -5.53 -20.62 4.03
C VAL A 44 -4.88 -19.26 3.81
N ASP A 45 -3.78 -19.01 4.50
CA ASP A 45 -3.00 -17.78 4.30
C ASP A 45 -2.46 -17.72 2.88
N GLN A 46 -2.52 -16.53 2.27
CA GLN A 46 -1.97 -16.31 0.95
C GLN A 46 -0.48 -15.98 1.04
N GLN A 47 0.36 -16.89 0.54
CA GLN A 47 1.78 -16.62 0.39
C GLN A 47 2.01 -15.62 -0.77
N ILE A 48 2.84 -14.61 -0.54
CA ILE A 48 3.18 -13.56 -1.53
C ILE A 48 4.49 -13.85 -2.25
N THR A 49 5.51 -14.28 -1.50
CA THR A 49 6.83 -14.68 -2.00
C THR A 49 6.84 -16.17 -2.33
N THR A 50 7.69 -16.63 -3.24
CA THR A 50 7.75 -18.07 -3.62
C THR A 50 9.16 -18.65 -3.71
N ASP A 51 10.18 -17.84 -3.43
CA ASP A 51 11.57 -18.27 -3.48
C ASP A 51 11.92 -19.12 -2.23
N SER A 52 12.87 -20.04 -2.36
CA SER A 52 13.24 -20.99 -1.29
C SER A 52 14.10 -20.39 -0.18
N ASN A 53 14.71 -19.23 -0.42
CA ASN A 53 15.58 -18.56 0.53
C ASN A 53 14.79 -17.64 1.46
N ASP A 54 15.42 -17.13 2.52
CA ASP A 54 14.72 -16.27 3.47
C ASP A 54 14.20 -14.98 2.82
N GLN A 55 12.90 -14.74 2.97
CA GLN A 55 12.27 -13.43 2.74
C GLN A 55 11.67 -12.88 4.03
N ALA A 56 11.96 -11.62 4.33
CA ALA A 56 11.60 -11.00 5.60
C ALA A 56 11.35 -9.50 5.49
N GLN A 57 10.98 -8.88 6.61
CA GLN A 57 10.85 -7.42 6.76
C GLN A 57 9.97 -6.77 5.67
N PRO A 58 8.74 -7.26 5.45
CA PRO A 58 7.89 -6.74 4.39
C PRO A 58 7.44 -5.30 4.68
N ALA A 59 7.19 -4.54 3.62
CA ALA A 59 6.43 -3.30 3.64
C ALA A 59 5.49 -3.26 2.43
N VAL A 60 4.42 -2.47 2.53
CA VAL A 60 3.42 -2.35 1.46
C VAL A 60 2.95 -0.91 1.32
N ALA A 61 2.71 -0.49 0.07
CA ALA A 61 2.02 0.75 -0.26
C ALA A 61 0.86 0.45 -1.21
N PHE A 62 -0.23 1.19 -1.04
CA PHE A 62 -1.40 1.12 -1.92
C PHE A 62 -1.40 2.32 -2.86
N ASP A 63 -1.51 2.04 -4.15
CA ASP A 63 -1.80 2.98 -5.20
C ASP A 63 -3.30 3.06 -5.40
N ASN A 64 -3.87 4.15 -4.90
CA ASN A 64 -5.30 4.41 -4.95
C ASN A 64 -5.79 4.96 -6.30
N ILE A 65 -4.89 5.21 -7.26
CA ILE A 65 -5.22 5.66 -8.62
C ILE A 65 -5.30 4.46 -9.57
N ASN A 66 -4.31 3.56 -9.51
CA ASN A 66 -4.23 2.37 -10.34
C ASN A 66 -4.77 1.11 -9.65
N HIS A 67 -5.24 1.22 -8.40
CA HIS A 67 -5.84 0.13 -7.61
C HIS A 67 -4.93 -1.09 -7.43
N GLN A 68 -3.66 -0.84 -7.13
CA GLN A 68 -2.64 -1.87 -6.97
C GLN A 68 -1.83 -1.66 -5.70
N TYR A 69 -1.14 -2.71 -5.27
CA TYR A 69 -0.22 -2.70 -4.14
C TYR A 69 1.19 -2.96 -4.64
N LEU A 70 2.15 -2.21 -4.09
CA LEU A 70 3.56 -2.59 -4.16
C LEU A 70 3.94 -3.19 -2.81
N SER A 71 4.15 -4.50 -2.80
CA SER A 71 4.77 -5.22 -1.67
C SER A 71 6.27 -5.29 -1.89
N VAL A 72 7.05 -4.96 -0.87
CA VAL A 72 8.50 -5.01 -0.88
C VAL A 72 9.01 -5.80 0.31
N TRP A 73 10.11 -6.51 0.18
CA TRP A 73 10.70 -7.33 1.23
C TRP A 73 12.20 -7.44 1.07
N THR A 74 12.84 -7.85 2.14
CA THR A 74 14.23 -8.27 2.20
C THR A 74 14.33 -9.72 1.73
N ASP A 75 15.31 -10.03 0.89
CA ASP A 75 15.43 -11.31 0.20
C ASP A 75 16.88 -11.81 0.17
N SER A 76 17.07 -13.10 0.51
CA SER A 76 18.39 -13.73 0.66
C SER A 76 18.69 -14.77 -0.43
N ARG A 77 18.04 -14.68 -1.59
CA ARG A 77 18.29 -15.58 -2.74
C ARG A 77 19.66 -15.42 -3.38
N VAL A 78 20.34 -14.29 -3.14
CA VAL A 78 21.71 -14.04 -3.62
C VAL A 78 22.70 -14.45 -2.53
N ALA A 79 23.59 -15.39 -2.83
CA ALA A 79 24.56 -15.90 -1.85
C ALA A 79 25.44 -14.77 -1.28
N GLY A 80 25.50 -14.67 0.05
CA GLY A 80 26.32 -13.69 0.76
C GLY A 80 25.81 -12.24 0.71
N ALA A 81 24.60 -12.01 0.19
CA ALA A 81 24.00 -10.68 0.12
C ALA A 81 22.52 -10.72 0.48
N THR A 82 22.07 -9.69 1.17
CA THR A 82 20.63 -9.44 1.37
C THR A 82 20.21 -8.32 0.44
N SER A 83 19.15 -8.51 -0.33
CA SER A 83 18.64 -7.55 -1.31
C SER A 83 17.20 -7.15 -1.08
N ILE A 84 16.78 -6.04 -1.69
CA ILE A 84 15.38 -5.60 -1.66
C ILE A 84 14.70 -6.10 -2.92
N PHE A 85 13.62 -6.85 -2.75
CA PHE A 85 12.73 -7.31 -3.81
C PHE A 85 11.33 -6.73 -3.61
N GLY A 86 10.53 -6.78 -4.66
CA GLY A 86 9.12 -6.47 -4.57
C GLY A 86 8.30 -7.07 -5.70
N ARG A 87 6.98 -6.92 -5.55
CA ARG A 87 5.98 -7.36 -6.51
C ARG A 87 4.80 -6.39 -6.50
N ILE A 88 4.26 -6.17 -7.69
CA ILE A 88 3.00 -5.44 -7.85
C ILE A 88 1.86 -6.45 -7.93
N THR A 89 0.83 -6.23 -7.12
CA THR A 89 -0.40 -7.04 -7.10
C THR A 89 -1.63 -6.15 -7.19
N PHE A 90 -2.68 -6.61 -7.87
CA PHE A 90 -3.90 -5.83 -8.03
C PHE A 90 -4.84 -5.98 -6.84
N GLY A 91 -5.53 -4.91 -6.46
CA GLY A 91 -6.43 -4.91 -5.31
C GLY A 91 -7.85 -5.42 -5.57
N GLN A 92 -8.22 -5.64 -6.84
CA GLN A 92 -9.51 -6.24 -7.19
C GLN A 92 -9.31 -7.54 -7.95
N SER A 93 -9.04 -8.61 -7.21
CA SER A 93 -9.15 -9.95 -7.78
C SER A 93 -10.35 -10.64 -7.17
N LEU A 94 -11.56 -10.16 -7.49
CA LEU A 94 -12.76 -10.97 -7.28
C LEU A 94 -12.92 -11.87 -8.50
N TYR A 95 -12.63 -13.15 -8.32
CA TYR A 95 -12.87 -14.15 -9.36
C TYR A 95 -14.38 -14.34 -9.53
N ALA A 96 -14.80 -14.84 -10.69
CA ALA A 96 -16.20 -15.21 -10.93
C ALA A 96 -16.74 -16.23 -9.90
N ASP A 97 -15.86 -16.96 -9.21
CA ASP A 97 -16.18 -17.88 -8.12
C ASP A 97 -16.29 -17.21 -6.73
N GLY A 98 -16.20 -15.87 -6.65
CA GLY A 98 -16.30 -15.11 -5.40
C GLY A 98 -15.09 -15.24 -4.48
N LYS A 99 -13.95 -15.74 -4.95
CA LYS A 99 -12.72 -15.81 -4.16
C LYS A 99 -11.82 -14.60 -4.43
N LEU A 100 -11.05 -14.21 -3.41
CA LEU A 100 -9.98 -13.23 -3.52
C LEU A 100 -8.69 -14.00 -3.81
N ARG A 101 -7.96 -13.69 -4.87
CA ARG A 101 -6.61 -14.23 -5.09
C ARG A 101 -5.69 -13.19 -5.71
N PHE A 102 -4.47 -13.05 -5.23
CA PHE A 102 -3.48 -12.14 -5.81
C PHE A 102 -2.61 -12.91 -6.83
N ASP A 103 -3.18 -13.38 -7.95
CA ASP A 103 -2.39 -14.14 -8.95
C ASP A 103 -2.10 -13.37 -10.26
N ASN A 104 -1.06 -13.87 -10.95
CA ASN A 104 -0.48 -13.37 -12.21
C ASN A 104 -0.68 -14.42 -13.33
N THR A 105 -1.87 -15.01 -13.43
CA THR A 105 -2.11 -16.07 -14.42
C THR A 105 -3.29 -15.76 -15.31
N THR A 106 -3.08 -16.00 -16.61
CA THR A 106 -3.89 -15.60 -17.78
C THR A 106 -5.13 -16.46 -18.00
N SER A 107 -5.89 -16.79 -16.96
CA SER A 107 -7.27 -17.23 -17.14
C SER A 107 -8.13 -16.98 -15.91
N HIS A 108 -9.43 -16.82 -16.15
CA HIS A 108 -10.56 -16.60 -15.22
C HIS A 108 -11.09 -15.13 -15.13
N VAL A 109 -11.78 -14.72 -16.20
CA VAL A 109 -12.49 -13.42 -16.45
C VAL A 109 -13.91 -13.46 -15.82
N LEU A 110 -14.57 -12.40 -15.30
CA LEU A 110 -14.56 -10.97 -15.68
C LEU A 110 -13.96 -9.98 -14.68
N LYS A 111 -13.13 -9.11 -15.25
CA LYS A 111 -12.59 -7.85 -14.70
C LYS A 111 -13.62 -6.73 -14.84
N THR A 112 -14.01 -6.11 -13.73
CA THR A 112 -14.26 -4.65 -13.72
C THR A 112 -13.08 -4.01 -13.01
N GLY A 113 -12.17 -3.42 -13.79
CA GLY A 113 -10.87 -2.93 -13.33
C GLY A 113 -9.71 -3.60 -14.05
N THR A 114 -9.72 -3.67 -15.38
CA THR A 114 -8.47 -3.91 -16.12
C THR A 114 -7.41 -2.95 -15.59
N PRO A 115 -6.20 -3.43 -15.24
CA PRO A 115 -5.11 -2.55 -14.85
C PRO A 115 -5.01 -1.41 -15.87
N ALA A 116 -5.00 -0.17 -15.40
CA ALA A 116 -4.90 1.00 -16.29
C ALA A 116 -3.60 0.99 -17.13
N MET A 117 -2.69 0.06 -16.84
CA MET A 117 -1.38 -0.11 -17.46
C MET A 117 -0.87 -1.55 -17.34
N THR A 118 0.06 -1.94 -18.22
CA THR A 118 0.89 -3.13 -18.06
C THR A 118 1.91 -2.89 -16.95
N TYR A 119 2.08 -3.85 -16.04
CA TYR A 119 3.02 -3.75 -14.91
C TYR A 119 3.90 -5.00 -14.78
N LYS A 120 4.99 -4.91 -14.00
CA LYS A 120 5.83 -6.06 -13.66
C LYS A 120 5.07 -7.03 -12.77
N THR A 121 4.84 -8.23 -13.29
CA THR A 121 3.98 -9.21 -12.63
C THR A 121 4.76 -10.32 -11.89
N ALA A 122 6.05 -10.48 -12.20
CA ALA A 122 6.99 -11.30 -11.45
C ALA A 122 7.66 -10.49 -10.34
N ASP A 123 8.19 -11.18 -9.33
CA ASP A 123 9.09 -10.59 -8.34
C ASP A 123 10.27 -9.94 -9.06
N PHE A 124 10.67 -8.74 -8.62
CA PHE A 124 11.80 -8.03 -9.18
C PHE A 124 12.66 -7.42 -8.09
N GLN A 125 13.98 -7.43 -8.31
CA GLN A 125 14.94 -6.81 -7.40
C GLN A 125 14.81 -5.28 -7.50
N ILE A 126 14.59 -4.59 -6.41
CA ILE A 126 14.48 -3.13 -6.36
C ILE A 126 15.86 -2.48 -6.14
N SER A 127 16.70 -3.14 -5.35
CA SER A 127 18.10 -2.74 -5.17
C SER A 127 18.91 -3.04 -6.43
N ASP A 128 19.95 -2.25 -6.66
CA ASP A 128 20.91 -2.45 -7.76
C ASP A 128 21.50 -3.89 -7.78
N ALA A 129 21.46 -4.50 -8.97
CA ALA A 129 21.90 -5.87 -9.25
C ALA A 129 23.41 -5.99 -9.54
N THR A 130 24.15 -4.87 -9.63
CA THR A 130 25.62 -4.88 -9.81
C THR A 130 26.33 -5.28 -8.51
N TYR A 131 26.08 -6.51 -8.08
CA TYR A 131 26.92 -7.17 -7.11
C TYR A 131 28.24 -7.56 -7.78
N VAL A 132 29.35 -7.07 -7.23
CA VAL A 132 30.69 -7.55 -7.58
C VAL A 132 31.26 -8.20 -6.34
N ALA A 133 31.47 -9.50 -6.37
CA ALA A 133 32.22 -10.18 -5.32
C ALA A 133 33.66 -9.61 -5.27
N PRO A 134 34.26 -9.39 -4.09
CA PRO A 134 33.75 -9.65 -2.74
C PRO A 134 33.25 -8.35 -2.09
N ALA A 135 32.04 -7.90 -2.42
CA ALA A 135 31.42 -6.83 -1.63
C ALA A 135 31.02 -7.40 -0.26
N VAL A 136 31.96 -7.35 0.69
CA VAL A 136 31.90 -8.00 2.02
C VAL A 136 30.63 -7.63 2.83
N HIS A 137 29.92 -6.55 2.47
CA HIS A 137 28.82 -6.02 3.28
C HIS A 137 27.61 -5.51 2.48
N ARG A 138 27.11 -6.21 1.45
CA ARG A 138 25.78 -5.88 0.89
C ARG A 138 24.66 -6.46 1.75
N ASP A 139 24.38 -5.77 2.86
CA ASP A 139 23.24 -6.08 3.72
C ASP A 139 22.15 -5.02 3.56
N GLN A 140 21.22 -5.27 2.64
CA GLN A 140 20.08 -4.39 2.38
C GLN A 140 18.86 -4.89 3.15
N ARG A 141 18.37 -4.08 4.08
CA ARG A 141 17.35 -4.49 5.05
C ARG A 141 16.28 -3.42 5.28
N GLN A 142 15.20 -3.86 5.92
CA GLN A 142 14.15 -3.01 6.47
C GLN A 142 13.55 -2.06 5.42
N PRO A 143 13.09 -2.57 4.28
CA PRO A 143 12.51 -1.70 3.27
C PRO A 143 11.29 -0.97 3.82
N ARG A 144 11.07 0.23 3.29
CA ARG A 144 9.86 1.04 3.46
C ARG A 144 9.44 1.52 2.08
N VAL A 145 8.15 1.64 1.87
CA VAL A 145 7.59 2.07 0.59
C VAL A 145 6.51 3.11 0.82
N ALA A 146 6.50 4.13 -0.02
CA ALA A 146 5.47 5.16 -0.08
C ALA A 146 4.99 5.32 -1.53
N PHE A 147 3.74 5.73 -1.69
CA PHE A 147 3.11 5.97 -2.99
C PHE A 147 2.84 7.47 -3.19
N PHE A 148 3.10 7.95 -4.40
CA PHE A 148 2.81 9.30 -4.86
C PHE A 148 1.82 9.24 -6.04
N PRO A 149 0.58 9.72 -5.87
CA PRO A 149 -0.43 9.71 -6.93
C PRO A 149 -0.18 10.83 -7.94
N ASP A 150 -0.32 10.50 -9.24
CA ASP A 150 -0.61 11.48 -10.28
C ASP A 150 -2.08 11.35 -10.70
N THR A 151 -2.90 12.31 -10.27
CA THR A 151 -4.35 12.32 -10.52
C THR A 151 -4.71 12.75 -11.94
N VAL A 152 -3.76 13.30 -12.70
CA VAL A 152 -3.97 13.76 -14.09
C VAL A 152 -3.54 12.66 -15.06
N THR A 153 -2.37 12.07 -14.81
CA THR A 153 -1.80 10.99 -15.61
C THR A 153 -1.48 9.79 -14.71
N PRO A 154 -2.45 8.88 -14.44
CA PRO A 154 -2.27 7.72 -13.57
C PRO A 154 -0.98 6.91 -13.75
N ALA A 155 -0.53 6.75 -15.00
CA ALA A 155 0.71 6.04 -15.36
C ALA A 155 2.00 6.73 -14.86
N ASN A 156 1.94 8.04 -14.59
CA ASN A 156 3.04 8.82 -14.01
C ASN A 156 3.05 8.77 -12.48
N SER A 157 2.15 8.03 -11.85
CA SER A 157 2.22 7.78 -10.41
C SER A 157 3.53 7.04 -10.08
N ARG A 158 4.03 7.24 -8.87
CA ARG A 158 5.37 6.78 -8.48
C ARG A 158 5.35 6.12 -7.12
N TYR A 159 6.30 5.22 -6.90
CA TYR A 159 6.67 4.74 -5.58
C TYR A 159 8.06 5.24 -5.22
N LEU A 160 8.27 5.47 -3.93
CA LEU A 160 9.60 5.59 -3.34
C LEU A 160 9.81 4.41 -2.41
N VAL A 161 10.83 3.61 -2.69
CA VAL A 161 11.27 2.52 -1.82
C VAL A 161 12.59 2.94 -1.18
N VAL A 162 12.70 2.86 0.14
CA VAL A 162 13.93 3.15 0.89
C VAL A 162 14.31 1.99 1.79
N TRP A 163 15.59 1.80 2.07
CA TRP A 163 16.11 0.70 2.88
C TRP A 163 17.41 1.10 3.59
N SER A 164 17.75 0.37 4.65
CA SER A 164 19.07 0.44 5.27
C SER A 164 20.07 -0.41 4.49
N ASP A 165 21.28 0.07 4.28
CA ASP A 165 22.31 -0.59 3.48
C ASP A 165 23.69 -0.38 4.11
N SER A 166 24.41 -1.48 4.38
CA SER A 166 25.73 -1.44 5.02
C SER A 166 26.92 -1.59 4.06
N ARG A 167 26.75 -1.33 2.76
CA ARG A 167 27.78 -1.59 1.72
C ARG A 167 29.14 -0.92 1.96
N TYR A 168 29.22 0.06 2.85
CA TYR A 168 30.45 0.76 3.21
C TYR A 168 30.93 0.47 4.65
N GLY A 169 30.46 -0.62 5.26
CA GLY A 169 30.84 -1.03 6.63
C GLY A 169 30.01 -0.35 7.74
N TYR A 170 29.13 0.58 7.38
CA TYR A 170 28.14 1.20 8.26
C TYR A 170 26.82 1.37 7.51
N SER A 171 25.70 1.29 8.23
CA SER A 171 24.37 1.43 7.64
C SER A 171 24.06 2.86 7.24
N GLN A 172 23.70 3.05 5.98
CA GLN A 172 23.11 4.30 5.47
C GLN A 172 21.73 4.02 4.88
N ILE A 173 20.99 5.08 4.56
CA ILE A 173 19.68 4.98 3.91
C ILE A 173 19.84 5.18 2.40
N PHE A 174 19.39 4.18 1.64
CA PHE A 174 19.32 4.23 0.19
C PHE A 174 17.87 4.14 -0.25
N GLY A 175 17.62 4.44 -1.53
CA GLY A 175 16.29 4.29 -2.10
C GLY A 175 16.28 4.24 -3.62
N GLN A 176 15.13 3.86 -4.14
CA GLN A 176 14.83 3.75 -5.56
C GLN A 176 13.43 4.31 -5.81
N PHE A 177 13.33 5.23 -6.76
CA PHE A 177 12.04 5.63 -7.32
C PHE A 177 11.58 4.60 -8.34
N LEU A 178 10.31 4.22 -8.29
CA LEU A 178 9.70 3.34 -9.26
C LEU A 178 8.51 4.04 -9.93
N SER A 179 8.31 3.80 -11.22
CA SER A 179 7.06 4.13 -11.89
C SER A 179 5.93 3.20 -11.42
N ALA A 180 4.69 3.56 -11.73
CA ALA A 180 3.52 2.78 -11.35
C ALA A 180 3.54 1.34 -11.89
N ASP A 181 4.24 1.07 -13.00
CA ASP A 181 4.45 -0.29 -13.54
C ASP A 181 5.62 -1.08 -12.90
N GLY A 182 6.38 -0.47 -11.99
CA GLY A 182 7.57 -1.06 -11.40
C GLY A 182 8.86 -0.87 -12.21
N GLY A 183 8.85 0.01 -13.21
CA GLY A 183 10.05 0.51 -13.88
C GLY A 183 10.92 1.35 -12.94
N TYR A 184 12.24 1.35 -13.15
CA TYR A 184 13.17 2.17 -12.37
C TYR A 184 13.17 3.60 -12.89
N LEU A 185 13.04 4.57 -11.97
CA LEU A 185 13.18 5.98 -12.28
C LEU A 185 14.50 6.52 -11.74
N THR A 186 15.07 7.48 -12.45
CA THR A 186 16.27 8.19 -11.98
C THR A 186 15.89 9.22 -10.90
N LYS A 187 16.89 9.76 -10.19
CA LYS A 187 16.65 10.78 -9.15
C LYS A 187 15.90 12.03 -9.67
N SER A 188 15.97 12.30 -10.97
CA SER A 188 15.31 13.43 -11.64
C SER A 188 13.82 13.21 -11.94
N GLY A 189 13.28 12.01 -11.69
CA GLY A 189 11.94 11.62 -12.13
C GLY A 189 11.96 11.05 -13.54
#